data_AF-A0A963J3Y0-F1
#
_entry.id   AF-A0A963J3Y0-F1
#
_cell.length_a   1.000
_cell.length_b   1.000
_cell.length_c   1.000
_cell.angle_alpha   90.00
_cell.angle_beta   90.00
_cell.angle_gamma   90.00
#
_symmetry.space_group_name_H-M   'P 1'
#
loop_
_entity.id
_entity.type
_entity.pdbx_description
1 polymer ?
#
loop_
_entity_poly.entity_id
_entity_poly.type
_entity_poly.pdbx_seq_one_letter_code
_entity_poly.pdbx_strand_id
1 'polypeptide(L)'
;MTDAVSQPGLQSLSKSFEPSALESHWGPEWERRGYGRAGVRGTGVPQQDAPSFAIQLPPPNVTGTLHMGHAFNQTIMDSLTRY
;
A
#
# COMPACT_ATOMS: atom_id res chain seq x y z
N MET A 1 -16.15 -10.94 -20.09
CA MET A 1 -15.04 -11.56 -20.84
C MET A 1 -13.78 -11.15 -20.11
N THR A 2 -13.10 -12.11 -19.48
CA THR A 2 -11.93 -11.84 -18.64
C THR A 2 -10.74 -11.69 -19.57
N ASP A 3 -10.30 -10.45 -19.81
CA ASP A 3 -9.06 -10.21 -20.53
C ASP A 3 -7.91 -10.82 -19.71
N ALA A 4 -7.37 -11.94 -20.19
CA ALA A 4 -6.23 -12.59 -19.57
C ALA A 4 -5.05 -11.62 -19.67
N VAL A 5 -4.64 -11.06 -18.52
CA VAL A 5 -3.49 -10.15 -18.45
C VAL A 5 -2.27 -10.91 -18.97
N SER A 6 -1.73 -10.45 -20.10
CA SER A 6 -0.49 -11.01 -20.65
C SER A 6 0.65 -10.67 -19.68
N GLN A 7 1.08 -11.65 -18.90
CA GLN A 7 2.20 -11.48 -17.98
C GLN A 7 3.51 -11.63 -18.75
N PRO A 8 4.50 -10.74 -18.52
CA PRO A 8 5.83 -10.91 -19.07
C PRO A 8 6.39 -12.27 -18.61
N GLY A 9 6.89 -13.08 -19.53
CA GLY A 9 7.56 -14.34 -19.18
C GLY A 9 8.81 -14.07 -18.35
N LEU A 10 9.22 -15.03 -17.50
CA LEU A 10 10.36 -14.90 -16.58
C LEU A 10 11.64 -14.34 -17.25
N GLN A 11 11.86 -14.66 -18.53
CA GLN A 11 13.02 -14.22 -19.31
C GLN A 11 13.04 -12.72 -19.65
N SER A 12 11.90 -12.03 -19.51
CA SER A 12 11.76 -10.59 -19.77
C SER A 12 11.93 -9.72 -18.52
N LEU A 13 12.02 -10.33 -17.34
CA LEU A 13 12.24 -9.62 -16.08
C LEU A 13 13.72 -9.33 -15.87
N SER A 14 14.02 -8.22 -15.19
CA SER A 14 15.39 -7.92 -14.76
C SER A 14 15.89 -9.01 -13.82
N LYS A 15 17.18 -9.38 -13.94
CA LYS A 15 17.81 -10.32 -13.02
C LYS A 15 18.00 -9.75 -11.63
N SER A 16 18.14 -8.42 -11.53
CA SER A 16 18.28 -7.68 -10.29
C SER A 16 16.98 -6.97 -9.92
N PHE A 17 16.70 -6.90 -8.62
CA PHE A 17 15.60 -6.13 -8.08
C PHE A 17 16.06 -4.70 -7.77
N GLU A 18 15.39 -3.72 -8.35
CA GLU A 18 15.67 -2.28 -8.16
C GLU A 18 14.47 -1.61 -7.46
N PRO A 19 14.50 -1.48 -6.12
CA PRO A 19 13.35 -0.97 -5.35
C PRO A 19 13.00 0.48 -5.71
N SER A 20 14.01 1.33 -5.90
CA SER A 20 13.84 2.78 -6.10
C SER A 20 12.97 3.12 -7.31
N ALA A 21 13.16 2.41 -8.43
CA ALA A 21 12.38 2.61 -9.65
C ALA A 21 10.91 2.20 -9.45
N LEU A 22 10.67 1.11 -8.72
CA LEU A 22 9.32 0.61 -8.44
C LEU A 22 8.59 1.53 -7.46
N GLU A 23 9.24 1.92 -6.37
CA GLU A 23 8.68 2.82 -5.35
C GLU A 23 8.33 4.19 -5.96
N SER A 24 9.21 4.73 -6.81
CA SER A 24 8.99 6.00 -7.53
C SER A 24 7.80 5.95 -8.49
N HIS A 25 7.49 4.77 -9.05
CA HIS A 25 6.34 4.59 -9.93
C HIS A 25 5.04 4.36 -9.14
N TRP A 26 5.05 3.42 -8.20
CA TRP A 26 3.84 2.93 -7.55
C TRP A 26 3.29 3.87 -6.49
N GLY A 27 4.15 4.56 -5.73
CA GLY A 27 3.70 5.51 -4.71
C GLY A 27 2.73 6.55 -5.28
N PRO A 28 3.14 7.35 -6.28
CA PRO A 28 2.27 8.34 -6.92
C PRO A 28 1.03 7.71 -7.59
N GLU A 29 1.17 6.52 -8.19
CA GLU A 29 0.05 5.87 -8.86
C GLU A 29 -1.03 5.41 -7.86
N TRP A 30 -0.65 4.91 -6.70
CA TRP A 30 -1.60 4.54 -5.64
C TRP A 30 -2.33 5.75 -5.07
N GLU A 31 -1.62 6.87 -4.90
CA GLU A 31 -2.22 8.15 -4.49
C GLU A 31 -3.23 8.64 -5.53
N ARG A 32 -2.84 8.67 -6.81
CA ARG A 32 -3.69 9.08 -7.93
C ARG A 32 -4.97 8.23 -8.02
N ARG A 33 -4.85 6.93 -7.78
CA ARG A 33 -6.00 6.00 -7.76
C ARG A 33 -6.80 6.03 -6.45
N GLY A 34 -6.30 6.71 -5.42
CA GLY A 34 -6.95 6.82 -4.13
C GLY A 34 -7.02 5.50 -3.35
N TYR A 35 -6.04 4.61 -3.51
CA TYR A 35 -6.02 3.31 -2.81
C TYR A 35 -5.91 3.44 -1.29
N GLY A 36 -5.36 4.55 -0.78
CA GLY A 36 -5.34 4.85 0.65
C GLY A 36 -6.67 5.35 1.22
N ARG A 37 -7.73 5.51 0.41
CA ARG A 37 -9.03 5.99 0.90
C ARG A 37 -9.78 4.87 1.63
N ALA A 38 -10.10 5.12 2.90
CA ALA A 38 -10.90 4.21 3.71
C ALA A 38 -12.29 3.98 3.10
N GLY A 39 -12.81 2.75 3.23
CA GLY A 39 -14.19 2.39 2.88
C GLY A 39 -14.49 2.14 1.39
N VAL A 40 -13.56 2.41 0.48
CA VAL A 40 -13.79 2.24 -0.98
C VAL A 40 -12.98 1.12 -1.64
N ARG A 41 -11.95 0.58 -0.96
CA ARG A 41 -11.07 -0.51 -1.45
C ARG A 41 -10.58 -0.31 -2.90
N GLY A 42 -10.28 0.93 -3.27
CA GLY A 42 -9.80 1.29 -4.61
C GLY A 42 -10.84 1.26 -5.74
N THR A 43 -12.12 0.97 -5.44
CA THR A 43 -13.21 1.02 -6.43
C THR A 43 -13.76 2.44 -6.63
N GLY A 44 -13.47 3.35 -5.70
CA GLY A 44 -14.05 4.69 -5.64
C GLY A 44 -15.50 4.72 -5.11
N VAL A 45 -16.10 3.57 -4.83
CA VAL A 45 -17.48 3.44 -4.34
C VAL A 45 -17.46 2.90 -2.89
N PRO A 46 -18.13 3.57 -1.93
CA PRO A 46 -18.20 3.08 -0.55
C PRO A 46 -18.96 1.75 -0.45
N GLN A 47 -18.43 0.83 0.35
CA GLN A 47 -19.13 -0.42 0.67
C GLN A 47 -19.83 -0.27 2.03
N GLN A 48 -21.14 0.01 2.01
CA GLN A 48 -21.91 0.38 3.21
C GLN A 48 -21.95 -0.71 4.29
N ASP A 49 -21.97 -1.99 3.88
CA ASP A 49 -22.08 -3.13 4.79
C ASP A 49 -20.73 -3.82 5.09
N ALA A 50 -19.60 -3.20 4.72
CA ALA A 50 -18.29 -3.76 5.02
C ALA A 50 -17.97 -3.61 6.53
N PRO A 51 -17.41 -4.66 7.17
CA PRO A 51 -16.96 -4.54 8.55
C PRO A 51 -15.86 -3.49 8.66
N SER A 52 -15.96 -2.64 9.68
CA SER A 52 -14.96 -1.62 9.97
C SER A 52 -13.76 -2.22 10.71
N PHE A 53 -12.57 -1.79 10.33
CA PHE A 53 -11.32 -2.11 11.01
C PHE A 53 -10.59 -0.80 11.31
N ALA A 54 -10.05 -0.68 12.53
CA ALA A 54 -9.32 0.49 12.97
C ALA A 54 -8.15 0.08 13.86
N ILE A 55 -7.02 0.77 13.71
CA ILE A 55 -5.85 0.65 14.58
C ILE A 55 -5.75 1.95 15.37
N GLN A 56 -5.82 1.85 16.70
CA GLN A 56 -5.66 3.00 17.58
C GLN A 56 -4.18 3.43 17.58
N LEU A 57 -3.91 4.63 17.08
CA LEU A 57 -2.61 5.28 17.24
C LEU A 57 -2.66 6.22 18.45
N PRO A 58 -1.70 6.14 19.40
CA PRO A 58 -1.58 7.17 20.43
C PRO A 58 -1.26 8.52 19.76
N PRO A 59 -1.60 9.65 20.40
CA PRO A 59 -1.26 10.97 19.88
C PRO A 59 0.24 11.05 19.50
N PRO A 60 0.58 11.56 18.31
CA PRO A 60 1.95 11.52 17.84
C PRO A 60 2.81 12.48 18.68
N ASN A 61 3.85 11.94 19.31
CA ASN A 61 4.94 12.75 19.86
C ASN A 61 5.97 12.98 18.76
N VAL A 62 5.95 14.16 18.13
CA VAL A 62 6.93 14.53 17.09
C VAL A 62 8.19 15.06 17.77
N THR A 63 9.13 14.18 18.09
CA THR A 63 10.35 14.52 18.86
C THR A 63 11.66 14.41 18.07
N GLY A 64 11.61 14.06 16.78
CA GLY A 64 12.82 13.96 15.94
C GLY A 64 12.63 13.16 14.65
N THR A 65 13.72 12.59 14.15
CA THR A 65 13.77 11.80 12.90
C THR A 65 13.22 10.38 13.10
N LEU A 66 12.61 9.83 12.05
CA LEU A 66 12.19 8.43 12.03
C LEU A 66 13.41 7.49 12.07
N HIS A 67 13.36 6.52 12.96
CA HIS A 67 14.32 5.41 13.06
C HIS A 67 13.67 4.05 12.71
N MET A 68 14.46 2.99 12.58
CA MET A 68 14.00 1.65 12.20
C MET A 68 12.85 1.09 13.05
N GLY A 69 12.81 1.39 14.36
CA GLY A 69 11.65 1.03 15.20
C GLY A 69 10.30 1.61 14.74
N HIS A 70 10.30 2.82 14.15
CA HIS A 70 9.09 3.37 13.53
C HIS A 70 8.71 2.58 12.29
N ALA A 71 9.68 2.30 11.41
CA ALA A 71 9.44 1.51 10.20
C ALA A 71 8.86 0.14 10.56
N PHE A 72 9.40 -0.55 11.56
CA PHE A 72 8.88 -1.85 12.01
C PHE A 72 7.42 -1.78 12.46
N ASN A 73 7.09 -0.86 13.38
CA ASN A 73 5.72 -0.73 13.88
C ASN A 73 4.74 -0.33 12.77
N GLN A 74 5.13 0.61 11.90
CA GLN A 74 4.29 1.06 10.78
C GLN A 74 4.08 -0.06 9.76
N THR A 75 5.09 -0.87 9.46
CA THR A 75 4.96 -2.01 8.54
C THR A 75 3.97 -3.06 9.05
N ILE A 76 3.96 -3.33 10.37
CA ILE A 76 2.96 -4.24 10.96
C ILE A 76 1.55 -3.68 10.77
N MET A 77 1.35 -2.39 11.10
CA MET A 77 0.04 -1.75 11.00
C MET A 77 -0.45 -1.63 9.54
N ASP A 78 0.45 -1.34 8.61
CA ASP A 78 0.15 -1.30 7.17
C ASP A 78 -0.20 -2.69 6.64
N SER A 79 0.54 -3.74 7.06
CA SER A 79 0.24 -5.13 6.69
C SER A 79 -1.15 -5.57 7.15
N LEU A 80 -1.53 -5.26 8.40
CA LEU A 80 -2.86 -5.54 8.94
C LEU A 80 -3.97 -4.76 8.23
N THR A 81 -3.67 -3.55 7.77
CA THR A 81 -4.63 -2.72 7.03
C THR A 81 -4.88 -3.25 5.61
N ARG A 82 -3.90 -3.94 5.02
CA ARG A 82 -3.95 -4.48 3.66
C ARG A 82 -4.53 -5.89 3.56
N TYR A 83 -4.47 -6.68 4.63
CA TYR A 83 -5.02 -8.04 4.72
C TYR A 83 -6.56 -8.04 4.72
#